data_AF-A0A061AE52-F1
#
_entry.id   AF-A0A061AE52-F1
#
_cell.length_a   1.000
_cell.length_b   1.000
_cell.length_c   1.000
_cell.angle_alpha   90.00
_cell.angle_beta   90.00
_cell.angle_gamma   90.00
#
_symmetry.space_group_name_H-M   'P 1'
#
loop_
_entity.id
_entity.type
_entity.pdbx_description
1 polymer ?
#
loop_
_entity_poly.entity_id
_entity_poly.type
_entity_poly.pdbx_seq_one_letter_code
_entity_poly.pdbx_strand_id
1 'polypeptide(L)'
;FPWLGPLLKNKTLILKNIADNKGEMKELVRGLKETLNPQMCRGFVDSFLVRKQTLEESGNMNSHYHTENLIQTVANLFAAGTDTTGTTLRWGLLLMAKYPDIQGKG
;
A
#
# COMPACT_ATOMS: atom_id res chain seq x y z
N PHE A 1 18.36 17.04 27.29
CA PHE A 1 17.36 17.94 26.69
C PHE A 1 15.98 17.27 26.65
N PRO A 2 15.08 17.54 27.60
CA PRO A 2 13.81 16.82 27.79
C PRO A 2 12.71 17.12 26.74
N TRP A 3 12.86 18.16 25.92
CA TRP A 3 11.90 18.52 24.84
C TRP A 3 12.02 17.63 23.58
N LEU A 4 13.10 16.85 23.46
CA LEU A 4 13.30 15.91 22.35
C LEU A 4 12.46 14.62 22.51
N GLY A 5 12.00 14.31 23.71
CA GLY A 5 11.26 13.08 24.01
C GLY A 5 10.02 12.86 23.13
N PRO A 6 9.10 13.83 23.01
CA PRO A 6 7.93 13.71 22.14
C PRO A 6 8.27 13.53 20.65
N LEU A 7 9.28 14.24 20.14
CA LEU A 7 9.74 14.11 18.76
C LEU A 7 10.32 12.71 18.50
N LEU A 8 11.11 12.18 19.44
CA LEU A 8 11.66 10.83 19.36
C LEU A 8 10.57 9.77 19.41
N LYS A 9 9.57 9.91 20.31
CA LYS A 9 8.41 9.00 20.39
C LYS A 9 7.62 8.97 19.06
N ASN A 10 7.38 10.12 18.45
CA ASN A 10 6.71 10.21 17.16
C ASN A 10 7.52 9.53 16.05
N LYS A 11 8.84 9.73 16.02
CA LYS A 11 9.72 9.03 15.07
C LYS A 11 9.68 7.52 15.26
N THR A 12 9.75 7.03 16.50
CA THR A 12 9.67 5.59 16.79
C THR A 12 8.33 4.99 16.35
N LEU A 13 7.23 5.70 16.57
CA LEU A 13 5.91 5.26 16.12
C LEU A 13 5.80 5.20 14.59
N ILE A 14 6.29 6.23 13.89
CA ILE A 14 6.32 6.25 12.42
C ILE A 14 7.13 5.06 11.89
N LEU A 15 8.32 4.80 12.44
CA LEU A 15 9.16 3.69 12.03
C LEU A 15 8.48 2.33 12.27
N LYS A 16 7.79 2.18 13.42
CA LYS A 16 7.02 0.98 13.72
C LYS A 16 5.90 0.78 12.68
N ASN A 17 5.11 1.81 12.40
CA ASN A 17 4.01 1.73 11.44
C ASN A 17 4.51 1.38 10.02
N ILE A 18 5.66 1.93 9.61
CA ILE A 18 6.30 1.57 8.33
C ILE A 18 6.68 0.09 8.30
N ALA A 19 7.28 -0.41 9.39
CA ALA A 19 7.68 -1.81 9.49
C ALA A 19 6.48 -2.76 9.48
N ASP A 20 5.44 -2.44 10.27
CA ASP A 20 4.21 -3.22 10.35
C ASP A 20 3.51 -3.28 8.98
N ASN A 21 3.32 -2.13 8.32
CA ASN A 21 2.74 -2.05 6.97
C ASN A 21 3.56 -2.86 5.96
N LYS A 22 4.90 -2.77 5.99
CA LYS A 22 5.76 -3.56 5.09
C LYS A 22 5.59 -5.07 5.35
N GLY A 23 5.42 -5.48 6.61
CA GLY A 23 5.13 -6.85 7.00
C GLY A 23 3.81 -7.35 6.39
N GLU A 24 2.74 -6.58 6.53
CA GLU A 24 1.43 -6.90 5.96
C GLU A 24 1.48 -7.03 4.43
N MET A 25 2.16 -6.10 3.75
CA MET A 25 2.31 -6.16 2.30
C MET A 25 3.12 -7.37 1.83
N LYS A 26 4.11 -7.79 2.61
CA LYS A 26 4.89 -9.01 2.33
C LYS A 26 4.01 -10.25 2.41
N GLU A 27 3.15 -10.35 3.43
CA GLU A 27 2.22 -11.47 3.58
C GLU A 27 1.16 -11.50 2.46
N LEU A 28 0.64 -10.32 2.07
CA LEU A 28 -0.27 -10.19 0.92
C LEU A 28 0.39 -10.67 -0.38
N VAL A 29 1.61 -10.20 -0.67
CA VAL A 29 2.36 -10.60 -1.86
C VAL A 29 2.65 -12.11 -1.84
N ARG A 30 2.98 -12.67 -0.67
CA ARG A 30 3.21 -14.10 -0.50
C ARG A 30 1.96 -14.92 -0.84
N GLY A 31 0.80 -14.58 -0.28
CA GLY A 31 -0.44 -15.31 -0.55
C GLY A 31 -0.90 -15.21 -2.01
N LEU A 32 -0.71 -14.04 -2.65
CA LEU A 32 -0.99 -13.89 -4.07
C LEU A 32 -0.04 -14.71 -4.93
N LYS A 33 1.26 -14.76 -4.58
CA LYS A 33 2.25 -15.58 -5.28
C LYS A 33 1.92 -17.08 -5.21
N GLU A 34 1.47 -17.58 -4.06
CA GLU A 34 1.09 -19.00 -3.88
C GLU A 34 -0.06 -19.44 -4.79
N THR A 35 -0.91 -18.50 -5.21
CA THR A 35 -2.10 -18.74 -6.02
C THR A 35 -1.99 -18.13 -7.42
N LEU A 36 -0.77 -17.81 -7.86
CA LEU A 36 -0.51 -17.14 -9.13
C LEU A 36 -0.91 -18.03 -10.31
N ASN A 37 -1.75 -17.50 -11.19
CA ASN A 37 -2.03 -18.08 -12.50
C ASN A 37 -1.53 -17.12 -13.60
N PRO A 38 -0.44 -17.44 -14.31
CA PRO A 38 0.10 -16.57 -15.37
C PRO A 38 -0.88 -16.26 -16.51
N GLN A 39 -1.89 -17.12 -16.72
CA GLN A 39 -2.92 -16.94 -17.74
C GLN A 39 -4.07 -16.02 -17.29
N MET A 40 -4.14 -15.70 -16.00
CA MET A 40 -5.22 -14.88 -15.42
C MET A 40 -4.67 -14.03 -14.27
N CYS A 41 -4.17 -12.84 -14.61
CA CYS A 41 -3.74 -11.87 -13.61
C CYS A 41 -4.95 -11.27 -12.87
N ARG A 42 -4.97 -11.37 -11.54
CA ARG A 42 -6.04 -10.82 -10.69
C ARG A 42 -5.84 -9.34 -10.35
N GLY A 43 -4.64 -8.81 -10.58
CA GLY A 43 -4.31 -7.42 -10.30
C GLY A 43 -2.82 -7.14 -10.41
N PHE A 44 -2.42 -6.00 -9.86
CA PHE A 44 -1.05 -5.46 -9.99
C PHE A 44 0.04 -6.46 -9.57
N VAL A 45 -0.13 -7.14 -8.44
CA VAL A 45 0.87 -8.10 -7.92
C VAL A 45 1.09 -9.24 -8.90
N ASP A 46 0.04 -9.85 -9.42
CA ASP A 46 0.14 -10.93 -10.40
C ASP A 46 0.80 -10.44 -11.69
N SER A 47 0.39 -9.28 -12.21
CA SER A 47 0.98 -8.70 -13.42
C SER A 47 2.47 -8.41 -13.26
N PHE A 48 2.89 -7.92 -12.10
CA PHE A 48 4.30 -7.69 -11.78
C PHE A 48 5.08 -9.02 -11.73
N LEU A 49 4.52 -10.05 -11.09
CA LEU A 49 5.15 -11.37 -10.96
C LEU A 49 5.28 -12.06 -12.32
N VAL A 50 4.25 -12.01 -13.17
CA VAL A 50 4.31 -12.54 -14.54
C VAL A 50 5.37 -11.80 -15.35
N ARG A 51 5.40 -10.47 -15.28
CA ARG A 51 6.41 -9.68 -16.00
C ARG A 51 7.82 -9.97 -15.51
N LYS A 52 8.02 -10.15 -14.20
CA LYS A 52 9.29 -10.59 -13.60
C LYS A 52 9.73 -11.92 -14.22
N GLN A 53 8.85 -12.92 -14.23
CA GLN A 53 9.14 -14.25 -14.78
C GLN A 53 9.54 -14.18 -16.26
N THR A 54 8.80 -13.44 -17.09
CA THR A 54 9.12 -13.29 -18.51
C THR A 54 10.50 -12.67 -18.74
N LEU A 55 10.90 -11.70 -17.93
CA LEU A 55 12.21 -11.05 -18.04
C LEU A 55 13.35 -11.97 -17.59
N GLU A 56 13.13 -12.77 -16.54
CA GLU A 56 14.08 -13.77 -16.07
C GLU A 56 14.28 -14.88 -17.12
N GLU A 57 13.20 -15.34 -17.74
CA GLU A 57 13.22 -16.33 -18.83
C GLU A 57 13.95 -15.80 -20.07
N SER A 58 13.86 -14.49 -20.36
CA SER A 58 14.62 -13.86 -21.44
C SER A 58 16.09 -13.57 -21.09
N GLY A 59 16.56 -13.96 -19.90
CA GLY A 59 17.91 -13.70 -19.41
C GLY A 59 18.16 -12.26 -18.96
N ASN A 60 17.13 -11.41 -18.87
CA ASN A 60 17.26 -10.02 -18.44
C ASN A 60 17.19 -9.91 -16.90
N MET A 61 18.34 -10.12 -16.26
CA MET A 61 18.49 -10.00 -14.81
C MET A 61 18.65 -8.56 -14.32
N ASN A 62 18.87 -7.59 -15.22
CA ASN A 62 19.09 -6.17 -14.86
C ASN A 62 17.79 -5.34 -14.94
N SER A 63 16.66 -5.95 -14.58
CA SER A 63 15.36 -5.27 -14.61
C SER A 63 14.95 -4.77 -13.21
N HIS A 64 14.03 -3.81 -13.16
CA HIS A 64 13.47 -3.32 -11.89
C HIS A 64 12.44 -4.27 -11.23
N TYR A 65 12.22 -5.45 -11.83
CA TYR A 65 11.23 -6.42 -11.39
C TYR A 65 11.79 -7.35 -10.31
N HIS A 66 12.18 -6.76 -9.18
CA HIS A 66 12.61 -7.48 -7.98
C HIS A 66 11.51 -7.52 -6.92
N THR A 67 11.46 -8.60 -6.14
CA THR A 67 10.45 -8.81 -5.09
C THR A 67 10.43 -7.68 -4.06
N GLU A 68 11.60 -7.12 -3.72
CA GLU A 68 11.68 -5.98 -2.81
C GLU A 68 11.00 -4.74 -3.39
N ASN A 69 11.19 -4.47 -4.68
CA ASN A 69 10.49 -3.36 -5.34
C ASN A 69 8.99 -3.60 -5.39
N LEU A 70 8.56 -4.84 -5.65
CA LEU A 70 7.14 -5.19 -5.61
C LEU A 70 6.54 -4.85 -4.24
N ILE A 71 7.16 -5.28 -3.15
CA ILE A 71 6.68 -5.01 -1.78
C ILE A 71 6.62 -3.50 -1.53
N GLN A 72 7.66 -2.75 -1.91
CA GLN A 72 7.69 -1.30 -1.71
C GLN A 72 6.65 -0.56 -2.54
N THR A 73 6.45 -0.95 -3.80
CA THR A 73 5.41 -0.35 -4.66
C THR A 73 4.02 -0.63 -4.12
N VAL A 74 3.74 -1.86 -3.69
CA VAL A 74 2.46 -2.22 -3.07
C VAL A 74 2.24 -1.42 -1.78
N ALA A 75 3.24 -1.34 -0.90
CA ALA A 75 3.17 -0.55 0.32
C ALA A 75 2.88 0.94 0.05
N ASN A 76 3.53 1.53 -0.96
CA ASN A 76 3.29 2.91 -1.35
C ASN A 76 1.86 3.13 -1.88
N LEU A 77 1.37 2.23 -2.74
CA LEU A 77 0.02 2.32 -3.29
C LEU A 77 -1.05 2.21 -2.19
N PHE A 78 -0.90 1.25 -1.28
CA PHE A 78 -1.81 1.07 -0.15
C PHE A 78 -1.80 2.27 0.79
N ALA A 79 -0.62 2.78 1.15
CA ALA A 79 -0.49 3.95 2.01
C ALA A 79 -1.13 5.19 1.38
N ALA A 80 -0.82 5.47 0.11
CA ALA A 80 -1.37 6.62 -0.62
C ALA A 80 -2.90 6.54 -0.78
N GLY A 81 -3.42 5.36 -1.13
CA GLY A 81 -4.86 5.15 -1.28
C GLY A 81 -5.62 5.29 0.05
N THR A 82 -5.04 4.78 1.14
CA THR A 82 -5.63 4.84 2.48
C THR A 82 -5.66 6.27 3.01
N ASP A 83 -4.56 7.02 2.88
CA ASP A 83 -4.47 8.40 3.36
C ASP A 83 -5.44 9.34 2.62
N THR A 84 -5.45 9.27 1.29
CA THR A 84 -6.32 10.12 0.46
C THR A 84 -7.79 9.78 0.64
N THR A 85 -8.17 8.49 0.56
CA THR A 85 -9.57 8.07 0.72
C THR A 85 -10.07 8.33 2.14
N GLY A 86 -9.24 8.02 3.16
CA GLY A 86 -9.58 8.28 4.56
C GLY A 86 -9.79 9.77 4.83
N THR A 87 -8.93 10.63 4.28
CA THR A 87 -9.08 12.09 4.37
C THR A 87 -10.35 12.57 3.68
N THR A 88 -10.62 12.11 2.45
CA THR A 88 -11.84 12.46 1.72
C THR A 88 -13.10 12.03 2.46
N LEU A 89 -13.14 10.79 2.98
CA LEU A 89 -14.28 10.30 3.77
C LEU A 89 -14.47 11.12 5.04
N ARG A 90 -13.39 11.44 5.76
CA ARG A 90 -13.45 12.29 6.96
C ARG A 90 -14.06 13.65 6.64
N TRP A 91 -13.62 14.31 5.57
CA TRP A 91 -14.20 15.58 5.15
C TRP A 91 -15.64 15.44 4.66
N GLY A 92 -15.96 14.39 3.91
CA GLY A 92 -17.32 14.10 3.46
C GLY A 92 -18.29 13.96 4.65
N LEU A 93 -17.91 13.18 5.67
CA LEU A 93 -18.68 13.02 6.90
C LEU A 93 -18.86 14.33 7.67
N LEU A 94 -17.78 15.12 7.82
CA LEU A 94 -17.83 16.42 8.49
C LEU A 94 -18.77 17.40 7.78
N LEU A 95 -18.77 17.40 6.44
CA LEU A 95 -19.67 18.23 5.64
C LEU A 95 -21.12 17.79 5.78
N MET A 96 -21.40 16.48 5.77
CA MET A 96 -22.76 15.96 6.01
C MET A 96 -23.28 16.34 7.40
N ALA A 97 -22.44 16.24 8.44
CA ALA A 97 -22.82 16.65 9.80
C ALA A 97 -23.06 18.17 9.92
N LYS A 98 -22.34 18.99 9.15
CA LYS A 98 -22.50 20.45 9.15
C LYS A 98 -23.72 20.93 8.36
N TYR A 99 -24.10 20.21 7.30
CA TYR A 99 -25.18 20.58 6.39
C TYR A 99 -26.22 19.46 6.27
N PRO A 100 -27.01 19.21 7.34
CA PRO A 100 -27.97 18.10 7.39
C PRO A 100 -29.06 18.19 6.29
N ASP A 101 -29.38 19.40 5.83
CA ASP A 101 -30.37 19.62 4.76
C ASP A 101 -29.94 19.06 3.39
N ILE A 102 -28.64 18.81 3.19
CA ILE A 102 -28.09 18.20 1.97
C ILE A 102 -28.23 16.67 2.03
N GLN A 103 -28.22 16.09 3.24
CA GLN A 103 -28.30 14.65 3.45
C GLN A 103 -29.70 14.08 3.16
N GLY A 104 -30.76 14.89 3.31
CA GLY A 104 -32.16 14.47 3.11
C GLY A 104 -32.68 14.49 1.67
N LYS A 105 -31.81 14.61 0.65
CA LYS A 105 -32.21 14.66 -0.78
C LYS A 105 -31.78 13.45 -1.61
N GLY A 106 -31.33 12.37 -0.97
CA GLY A 106 -30.90 11.12 -1.61
C GLY A 106 -31.97 10.05 -1.67
#